data_AF-A0A944QVF6-F1
#
_entry.id   AF-A0A944QVF6-F1
#
_cell.length_a   1.000
_cell.length_b   1.000
_cell.length_c   1.000
_cell.angle_alpha   90.00
_cell.angle_beta   90.00
_cell.angle_gamma   90.00
#
_symmetry.space_group_name_H-M   'P 1'
#
loop_
_entity.id
_entity.type
_entity.pdbx_description
1 polymer ?
#
loop_
_entity_poly.entity_id
_entity_poly.type
_entity_poly.pdbx_seq_one_letter_code
_entity_poly.pdbx_strand_id
1 'polypeptide(L)'
;MKRLLGLVLFISFTVISFSVHAALVTWAFSGSINSVSNFSPPDSITSIASGDIFNGSMVFNTSTAGTLSSFPAFDETTYSNAIDSLNFTIGTFNFSGPNSSDSVLSPGETSHIKVRQDTSGFTSDSISHNAGFSGMLDGLAPDFVGLNLIMPFGSPLTTGDLLDTPPVSDLQFVIRFKNSNGDITAQMNGSGSISAVPIPAAAWLFGTGLLGLIGFNARKKKA
;
A
#
# COMPACT_ATOMS: atom_id res chain seq x y z
N MET A 1 37.16 -7.72 39.76
CA MET A 1 35.71 -7.50 39.50
C MET A 1 35.43 -6.44 38.44
N LYS A 2 36.13 -5.29 38.40
CA LYS A 2 35.90 -4.21 37.40
C LYS A 2 36.12 -4.61 35.92
N ARG A 3 36.97 -5.60 35.64
CA ARG A 3 37.25 -6.09 34.27
C ARG A 3 36.17 -7.04 33.72
N LEU A 4 35.35 -7.65 34.58
CA LEU A 4 34.27 -8.55 34.16
C LEU A 4 33.04 -7.76 33.71
N LEU A 5 32.77 -6.63 34.36
CA LEU A 5 31.64 -5.75 34.03
C LEU A 5 31.81 -5.10 32.65
N GLY A 6 33.04 -4.74 32.27
CA GLY A 6 33.34 -4.18 30.94
C GLY A 6 33.13 -5.20 29.80
N LEU A 7 33.45 -6.47 30.04
CA LEU A 7 33.26 -7.54 29.05
C LEU A 7 31.77 -7.86 28.84
N VAL A 8 30.98 -7.89 29.92
CA VAL A 8 29.52 -8.10 29.83
C VAL A 8 28.83 -6.95 29.10
N LEU A 9 29.26 -5.71 29.30
CA LEU A 9 28.70 -4.54 28.62
C LEU A 9 29.07 -4.49 27.13
N PHE A 10 30.27 -4.98 26.77
CA PHE A 10 30.72 -5.04 25.38
C PHE A 10 30.03 -6.14 24.58
N ILE A 11 29.84 -7.33 25.19
CA ILE A 11 29.09 -8.45 24.59
C ILE A 11 27.60 -8.10 24.42
N SER A 12 27.03 -7.29 25.33
CA SER A 12 25.63 -6.86 25.21
C SER A 12 25.38 -5.89 24.04
N PHE A 13 26.41 -5.23 23.50
CA PHE A 13 26.29 -4.28 22.39
C PHE A 13 26.57 -4.91 21.01
N THR A 14 27.10 -6.14 20.95
CA THR A 14 27.58 -6.74 19.68
C THR A 14 26.70 -7.85 19.09
N VAL A 15 25.64 -8.30 19.78
CA VAL A 15 24.99 -9.58 19.41
C VAL A 15 23.53 -9.45 18.98
N ILE A 16 22.95 -8.25 18.86
CA ILE A 16 21.53 -8.14 18.46
C ILE A 16 21.34 -7.15 17.32
N SER A 17 21.89 -7.51 16.15
CA SER A 17 21.47 -6.94 14.87
C SER A 17 20.32 -7.82 14.35
N PHE A 18 19.12 -7.68 14.91
CA PHE A 18 17.95 -8.19 14.21
C PHE A 18 17.64 -7.22 13.07
N SER A 19 17.50 -7.74 11.85
CA SER A 19 16.85 -6.98 10.78
C SER A 19 15.40 -6.78 11.20
N VAL A 20 15.09 -5.60 11.74
CA VAL A 20 13.72 -5.17 11.99
C VAL A 20 13.13 -4.85 10.62
N HIS A 21 12.62 -5.86 9.91
CA HIS A 21 11.78 -5.61 8.75
C HIS A 21 10.50 -4.98 9.28
N ALA A 22 10.23 -3.75 8.85
CA ALA A 22 8.92 -3.17 9.05
C ALA A 22 7.94 -4.04 8.26
N ALA A 23 7.13 -4.82 8.97
CA ALA A 23 6.10 -5.63 8.36
C ALA A 23 5.09 -4.76 7.62
N LEU A 24 4.92 -3.49 8.02
CA LEU A 24 3.99 -2.56 7.40
C LEU A 24 4.72 -1.48 6.61
N VAL A 25 4.33 -1.33 5.35
CA VAL A 25 4.89 -0.33 4.44
C VAL A 25 3.78 0.59 3.97
N THR A 26 4.06 1.88 3.96
CA THR A 26 3.13 2.91 3.48
C THR A 26 3.61 3.48 2.16
N TRP A 27 2.77 3.40 1.14
CA TRP A 27 2.94 4.10 -0.11
C TRP A 27 1.97 5.26 -0.19
N ALA A 28 2.48 6.45 -0.48
CA ALA A 28 1.68 7.61 -0.82
C ALA A 28 1.70 7.80 -2.33
N PHE A 29 0.56 8.14 -2.92
CA PHE A 29 0.42 8.37 -4.35
C PHE A 29 -0.41 9.61 -4.65
N SER A 30 -0.15 10.24 -5.80
CA SER A 30 -0.86 11.42 -6.28
C SER A 30 -0.76 11.54 -7.78
N GLY A 31 -1.75 12.17 -8.40
CA GLY A 31 -1.72 12.46 -9.84
C GLY A 31 -3.01 13.09 -10.34
N SER A 32 -3.34 12.87 -11.61
CA SER A 32 -4.57 13.37 -12.24
C SER A 32 -5.40 12.27 -12.87
N ILE A 33 -6.71 12.48 -12.93
CA ILE A 33 -7.64 11.66 -13.70
C ILE A 33 -7.43 11.95 -15.18
N ASN A 34 -7.18 10.91 -15.97
CA ASN A 34 -7.03 11.01 -17.41
C ASN A 34 -8.39 10.92 -18.11
N SER A 35 -9.30 10.08 -17.61
CA SER A 35 -10.61 9.85 -18.21
C SER A 35 -11.65 9.38 -17.20
N VAL A 36 -12.91 9.75 -17.41
CA VAL A 36 -14.09 9.22 -16.73
C VAL A 36 -15.02 8.60 -17.79
N SER A 37 -15.38 7.34 -17.60
CA SER A 37 -16.27 6.58 -18.47
C SER A 37 -17.55 6.26 -17.71
N ASN A 38 -18.70 6.70 -18.24
CA ASN A 38 -20.03 6.36 -17.71
C ASN A 38 -20.66 5.30 -18.61
N PHE A 39 -21.12 4.20 -18.03
CA PHE A 39 -21.62 3.05 -18.78
C PHE A 39 -23.15 2.92 -18.76
N SER A 40 -23.83 3.47 -17.76
CA SER A 40 -25.29 3.32 -17.64
C SER A 40 -25.97 4.50 -16.93
N PRO A 41 -26.59 5.46 -17.66
CA PRO A 41 -27.44 6.48 -17.05
C PRO A 41 -28.70 5.88 -16.39
N PRO A 42 -29.31 6.52 -15.37
CA PRO A 42 -29.02 7.85 -14.82
C PRO A 42 -27.88 7.86 -13.79
N ASP A 43 -27.46 6.69 -13.35
CA ASP A 43 -26.41 6.52 -12.36
C ASP A 43 -25.07 6.81 -13.08
N SER A 44 -24.47 7.97 -12.86
CA SER A 44 -23.25 8.36 -13.57
C SER A 44 -22.47 9.34 -12.73
N ILE A 45 -21.15 9.30 -12.88
CA ILE A 45 -20.27 10.27 -12.23
C ILE A 45 -20.31 11.55 -13.06
N THR A 46 -20.70 12.63 -12.41
CA THR A 46 -20.81 13.99 -12.95
C THR A 46 -20.03 15.01 -12.14
N SER A 47 -19.72 14.69 -10.87
CA SER A 47 -18.94 15.56 -9.98
C SER A 47 -17.43 15.45 -10.15
N ILE A 48 -16.96 14.56 -11.01
CA ILE A 48 -15.54 14.37 -11.32
C ILE A 48 -15.32 14.44 -12.83
N ALA A 49 -14.23 15.07 -13.25
CA ALA A 49 -13.82 15.25 -14.64
C ALA A 49 -12.37 14.81 -14.89
N SER A 50 -12.03 14.67 -16.18
CA SER A 50 -10.62 14.57 -16.60
C SER A 50 -9.87 15.84 -16.18
N GLY A 51 -8.66 15.67 -15.65
CA GLY A 51 -7.83 16.72 -15.08
C GLY A 51 -7.94 16.88 -13.57
N ASP A 52 -8.98 16.32 -12.92
CA ASP A 52 -9.11 16.37 -11.48
C ASP A 52 -7.95 15.65 -10.77
N ILE A 53 -7.49 16.22 -9.67
CA ILE A 53 -6.37 15.70 -8.89
C ILE A 53 -6.88 14.63 -7.93
N PHE A 54 -6.13 13.53 -7.85
CA PHE A 54 -6.30 12.53 -6.82
C PHE A 54 -5.06 12.42 -5.94
N ASN A 55 -5.26 12.09 -4.68
CA ASN A 55 -4.20 11.79 -3.71
C ASN A 55 -4.61 10.56 -2.90
N GLY A 56 -3.66 9.80 -2.40
CA GLY A 56 -3.99 8.68 -1.54
C GLY A 56 -2.79 8.05 -0.87
N SER A 57 -3.07 7.09 -0.02
CA SER A 57 -2.09 6.26 0.64
C SER A 57 -2.59 4.83 0.75
N MET A 58 -1.65 3.90 0.67
CA MET A 58 -1.88 2.47 0.88
C MET A 58 -0.88 1.98 1.92
N VAL A 59 -1.37 1.25 2.92
CA VAL A 59 -0.54 0.51 3.88
C VAL A 59 -0.73 -0.97 3.61
N PHE A 60 0.36 -1.70 3.45
CA PHE A 60 0.32 -3.15 3.24
C PHE A 60 1.39 -3.86 4.06
N ASN A 61 1.11 -5.12 4.34
CA ASN A 61 1.95 -6.00 5.12
C ASN A 61 2.90 -6.80 4.22
N THR A 62 4.18 -6.42 4.21
CA THR A 62 5.24 -7.09 3.44
C THR A 62 5.58 -8.49 3.94
N SER A 63 5.18 -8.86 5.16
CA SER A 63 5.33 -10.22 5.69
C SER A 63 4.23 -11.18 5.23
N THR A 64 3.23 -10.69 4.48
CA THR A 64 2.20 -11.54 3.88
C THR A 64 2.83 -12.51 2.90
N ALA A 65 2.59 -13.81 3.06
CA ALA A 65 3.10 -14.82 2.15
C ALA A 65 2.36 -14.79 0.80
N GLY A 66 3.11 -14.80 -0.29
CA GLY A 66 2.57 -14.89 -1.64
C GLY A 66 2.21 -16.33 -2.03
N THR A 67 1.16 -16.49 -2.83
CA THR A 67 0.82 -17.74 -3.51
C THR A 67 1.17 -17.61 -4.98
N LEU A 68 2.12 -18.41 -5.45
CA LEU A 68 2.54 -18.45 -6.85
C LEU A 68 1.55 -19.26 -7.70
N SER A 69 1.14 -18.71 -8.83
CA SER A 69 0.40 -19.36 -9.90
C SER A 69 1.16 -19.19 -11.21
N SER A 70 1.46 -20.29 -11.89
CA SER A 70 2.17 -20.27 -13.18
C SER A 70 1.19 -20.45 -14.33
N PHE A 71 1.26 -19.55 -15.31
CA PHE A 71 0.47 -19.58 -16.55
C PHE A 71 1.39 -19.71 -17.76
N PRO A 72 0.90 -20.17 -18.93
CA PRO A 72 1.72 -20.35 -20.12
C PRO A 72 2.49 -19.11 -20.60
N ALA A 73 2.01 -17.90 -20.26
CA ALA A 73 2.58 -16.63 -20.69
C ALA A 73 3.20 -15.80 -19.55
N PHE A 74 2.94 -16.14 -18.28
CA PHE A 74 3.41 -15.35 -17.14
C PHE A 74 3.32 -16.14 -15.84
N ASP A 75 4.14 -15.75 -14.87
CA ASP A 75 3.96 -16.13 -13.47
C ASP A 75 3.23 -15.02 -12.73
N GLU A 76 2.33 -15.38 -11.82
CA GLU A 76 1.59 -14.44 -10.97
C GLU A 76 1.75 -14.86 -9.50
N THR A 77 2.27 -13.96 -8.66
CA THR A 77 2.24 -14.13 -7.21
C THR A 77 1.12 -13.30 -6.63
N THR A 78 0.18 -13.94 -5.93
CA THR A 78 -0.93 -13.27 -5.26
C THR A 78 -0.69 -13.24 -3.75
N TYR A 79 -0.71 -12.05 -3.16
CA TYR A 79 -0.60 -11.81 -1.73
C TYR A 79 -1.97 -11.43 -1.17
N SER A 80 -2.73 -12.43 -0.72
CA SER A 80 -4.09 -12.23 -0.21
C SER A 80 -4.08 -11.56 1.16
N ASN A 81 -4.99 -10.61 1.37
CA ASN A 81 -5.13 -9.78 2.57
C ASN A 81 -3.86 -9.01 2.95
N ALA A 82 -3.02 -8.69 1.97
CA ALA A 82 -1.80 -7.94 2.22
C ALA A 82 -2.05 -6.45 2.49
N ILE A 83 -3.17 -5.87 2.04
CA ILE A 83 -3.43 -4.43 2.21
C ILE A 83 -4.17 -4.20 3.53
N ASP A 84 -3.53 -3.49 4.45
CA ASP A 84 -4.07 -3.07 5.75
C ASP A 84 -4.96 -1.83 5.62
N SER A 85 -4.58 -0.87 4.78
CA SER A 85 -5.42 0.28 4.50
C SER A 85 -5.16 0.85 3.11
N LEU A 86 -6.19 1.43 2.52
CA LEU A 86 -6.19 2.14 1.27
C LEU A 86 -7.11 3.34 1.43
N ASN A 87 -6.54 4.53 1.36
CA ASN A 87 -7.26 5.79 1.41
C ASN A 87 -6.97 6.54 0.13
N PHE A 88 -7.98 7.12 -0.49
CA PHE A 88 -7.76 8.07 -1.57
C PHE A 88 -8.83 9.14 -1.59
N THR A 89 -8.45 10.29 -2.11
CA THR A 89 -9.25 11.50 -2.17
C THR A 89 -9.25 11.97 -3.62
N ILE A 90 -10.43 12.35 -4.11
CA ILE A 90 -10.59 13.01 -5.41
C ILE A 90 -11.47 14.22 -5.19
N GLY A 91 -10.92 15.42 -5.43
CA GLY A 91 -11.60 16.65 -5.06
C GLY A 91 -11.98 16.66 -3.56
N THR A 92 -13.28 16.70 -3.27
CA THR A 92 -13.82 16.66 -1.90
C THR A 92 -14.20 15.25 -1.42
N PHE A 93 -14.16 14.26 -2.30
CA PHE A 93 -14.59 12.89 -2.00
C PHE A 93 -13.45 12.11 -1.39
N ASN A 94 -13.71 11.46 -0.26
CA ASN A 94 -12.76 10.61 0.43
C ASN A 94 -13.29 9.18 0.43
N PHE A 95 -12.39 8.25 0.14
CA PHE A 95 -12.68 6.83 0.13
C PHE A 95 -11.65 6.12 0.99
N SER A 96 -12.12 5.18 1.80
CA SER A 96 -11.25 4.40 2.68
C SER A 96 -11.70 2.92 2.73
N GLY A 97 -10.72 2.02 2.74
CA GLY A 97 -10.89 0.56 2.85
C GLY A 97 -9.56 -0.11 3.23
N PRO A 98 -9.45 -1.44 3.35
CA PRO A 98 -10.53 -2.40 3.60
C PRO A 98 -11.01 -2.42 5.06
N ASN A 99 -10.50 -1.54 5.93
CA ASN A 99 -10.76 -1.57 7.38
C ASN A 99 -11.85 -0.62 7.86
N SER A 100 -12.69 -0.06 6.97
CA SER A 100 -13.88 0.63 7.44
C SER A 100 -14.85 -0.42 8.01
N SER A 101 -15.36 -0.22 9.22
CA SER A 101 -16.40 -1.07 9.83
C SER A 101 -17.68 -1.23 8.97
N ASP A 102 -17.80 -0.43 7.91
CA ASP A 102 -18.89 -0.43 6.93
C ASP A 102 -18.59 -1.20 5.63
N SER A 103 -17.37 -1.75 5.45
CA SER A 103 -17.03 -2.53 4.25
C SER A 103 -17.56 -3.96 4.37
N VAL A 104 -18.83 -4.15 4.02
CA VAL A 104 -19.38 -5.50 3.80
C VAL A 104 -18.79 -6.02 2.48
N LEU A 105 -17.65 -6.70 2.57
CA LEU A 105 -17.11 -7.48 1.45
C LEU A 105 -18.20 -8.44 0.96
N SER A 106 -18.43 -8.51 -0.36
CA SER A 106 -19.25 -9.61 -0.88
C SER A 106 -18.55 -10.93 -0.57
N PRO A 107 -19.27 -12.02 -0.27
CA PRO A 107 -18.65 -13.32 -0.02
C PRO A 107 -17.67 -13.72 -1.14
N GLY A 108 -16.38 -13.83 -0.81
CA GLY A 108 -15.31 -14.19 -1.76
C GLY A 108 -14.44 -13.02 -2.24
N GLU A 109 -14.78 -11.77 -1.92
CA GLU A 109 -13.94 -10.62 -2.21
C GLU A 109 -12.82 -10.49 -1.17
N THR A 110 -11.58 -10.49 -1.65
CA THR A 110 -10.38 -10.33 -0.80
C THR A 110 -9.48 -9.26 -1.39
N SER A 111 -8.98 -8.40 -0.52
CA SER A 111 -7.89 -7.50 -0.82
C SER A 111 -6.66 -8.29 -1.25
N HIS A 112 -5.98 -7.92 -2.34
CA HIS A 112 -4.78 -8.64 -2.77
C HIS A 112 -3.75 -7.72 -3.43
N ILE A 113 -2.51 -8.18 -3.44
CA ILE A 113 -1.46 -7.62 -4.31
C ILE A 113 -1.10 -8.70 -5.32
N LYS A 114 -1.02 -8.35 -6.61
CA LYS A 114 -0.60 -9.26 -7.67
C LYS A 114 0.68 -8.76 -8.31
N VAL A 115 1.69 -9.62 -8.30
CA VAL A 115 2.96 -9.38 -8.97
C VAL A 115 2.96 -10.30 -10.17
N ARG A 116 2.94 -9.73 -11.38
CA ARG A 116 2.86 -10.50 -12.62
C ARG A 116 4.15 -10.33 -13.41
N GLN A 117 4.84 -11.45 -13.62
CA GLN A 117 6.07 -11.53 -14.38
C GLN A 117 5.79 -12.20 -15.73
N ASP A 118 5.84 -11.44 -16.82
CA ASP A 118 5.70 -12.00 -18.17
C ASP A 118 6.97 -12.76 -18.56
N THR A 119 6.81 -13.92 -19.21
CA THR A 119 7.94 -14.74 -19.69
C THR A 119 8.69 -14.09 -20.86
N SER A 120 8.11 -13.06 -21.50
CA SER A 120 8.73 -12.25 -22.55
C SER A 120 9.62 -11.11 -22.02
N GLY A 121 9.73 -10.93 -20.70
CA GLY A 121 10.61 -9.93 -20.07
C GLY A 121 9.95 -8.57 -19.78
N PHE A 122 8.64 -8.45 -19.99
CA PHE A 122 7.86 -7.30 -19.51
C PHE A 122 7.28 -7.60 -18.11
N THR A 123 7.71 -6.88 -17.08
CA THR A 123 7.06 -6.96 -15.76
C THR A 123 6.10 -5.80 -15.61
N SER A 124 4.80 -6.09 -15.56
CA SER A 124 3.77 -5.15 -15.14
C SER A 124 3.26 -5.61 -13.77
N ASP A 125 3.45 -4.79 -12.74
CA ASP A 125 3.03 -5.13 -11.39
C ASP A 125 1.72 -4.43 -11.06
N SER A 126 0.70 -5.20 -10.70
CA SER A 126 -0.63 -4.67 -10.46
C SER A 126 -1.07 -4.91 -9.02
N ILE A 127 -1.17 -3.85 -8.22
CA ILE A 127 -1.91 -3.92 -6.98
C ILE A 127 -3.39 -3.77 -7.30
N SER A 128 -4.21 -4.72 -6.85
CA SER A 128 -5.64 -4.72 -7.14
C SER A 128 -6.41 -4.92 -5.86
N HIS A 129 -7.21 -3.93 -5.51
CA HIS A 129 -8.08 -3.97 -4.36
C HIS A 129 -9.53 -4.11 -4.82
N ASN A 130 -10.15 -5.23 -4.46
CA ASN A 130 -11.57 -5.45 -4.69
C ASN A 130 -12.22 -5.64 -3.32
N ALA A 131 -12.80 -4.56 -2.78
CA ALA A 131 -13.35 -4.55 -1.44
C ALA A 131 -14.34 -3.39 -1.26
N GLY A 132 -15.13 -3.48 -0.18
CA GLY A 132 -15.99 -2.39 0.24
C GLY A 132 -15.16 -1.16 0.63
N PHE A 133 -15.54 -0.02 0.08
CA PHE A 133 -15.06 1.29 0.49
C PHE A 133 -16.15 2.02 1.27
N SER A 134 -15.75 2.79 2.27
CA SER A 134 -16.62 3.84 2.81
C SER A 134 -16.54 5.07 1.91
N GLY A 135 -17.66 5.76 1.76
CA GLY A 135 -17.81 6.94 0.91
C GLY A 135 -18.61 6.65 -0.37
N MET A 136 -19.39 7.65 -0.79
CA MET A 136 -20.16 7.60 -2.03
C MET A 136 -19.76 8.78 -2.91
N LEU A 137 -19.75 8.55 -4.22
CA LEU A 137 -19.55 9.54 -5.24
C LEU A 137 -20.80 9.58 -6.11
N ASP A 138 -21.52 10.71 -6.11
CA ASP A 138 -22.80 10.85 -6.81
C ASP A 138 -23.80 9.72 -6.49
N GLY A 139 -23.78 9.22 -5.26
CA GLY A 139 -24.63 8.10 -4.83
C GLY A 139 -24.13 6.71 -5.27
N LEU A 140 -22.92 6.60 -5.81
CA LEU A 140 -22.29 5.34 -6.20
C LEU A 140 -21.16 4.96 -5.24
N ALA A 141 -21.13 3.69 -4.85
CA ALA A 141 -20.06 3.14 -4.05
C ALA A 141 -18.89 2.71 -4.95
N PRO A 142 -17.63 2.99 -4.58
CA PRO A 142 -16.49 2.34 -5.21
C PRO A 142 -16.53 0.85 -4.91
N ASP A 143 -16.27 0.06 -5.95
CA ASP A 143 -16.23 -1.40 -5.87
C ASP A 143 -14.80 -1.92 -6.02
N PHE A 144 -14.03 -1.27 -6.88
CA PHE A 144 -12.70 -1.73 -7.25
C PHE A 144 -11.76 -0.54 -7.37
N VAL A 145 -10.57 -0.69 -6.80
CA VAL A 145 -9.44 0.20 -7.02
C VAL A 145 -8.24 -0.64 -7.42
N GLY A 146 -7.76 -0.45 -8.64
CA GLY A 146 -6.52 -0.99 -9.13
C GLY A 146 -5.45 0.09 -9.18
N LEU A 147 -4.27 -0.20 -8.65
CA LEU A 147 -3.04 0.58 -8.84
C LEU A 147 -2.08 -0.28 -9.66
N ASN A 148 -1.82 0.11 -10.90
CA ASN A 148 -0.87 -0.56 -11.76
C ASN A 148 0.45 0.22 -11.77
N LEU A 149 1.52 -0.44 -11.34
CA LEU A 149 2.87 0.09 -11.34
C LEU A 149 3.53 -0.37 -12.64
N ILE A 150 3.81 0.60 -13.51
CA ILE A 150 4.54 0.33 -14.75
C ILE A 150 5.99 0.67 -14.51
N MET A 151 6.85 -0.34 -14.61
CA MET A 151 8.29 -0.15 -14.52
C MET A 151 8.87 0.01 -15.92
N PRO A 152 9.73 1.02 -16.17
CA PRO A 152 10.26 1.26 -17.50
C PRO A 152 11.16 0.11 -17.97
N PHE A 153 12.08 -0.43 -17.14
CA PHE A 153 12.92 -1.59 -17.51
C PHE A 153 13.54 -2.27 -16.27
N GLY A 154 13.54 -3.62 -16.23
CA GLY A 154 14.19 -4.45 -15.20
C GLY A 154 13.25 -4.92 -14.08
N SER A 155 13.37 -6.18 -13.65
CA SER A 155 12.51 -6.81 -12.62
C SER A 155 13.10 -6.63 -11.20
N PRO A 156 12.58 -5.72 -10.36
CA PRO A 156 12.93 -5.66 -8.94
C PRO A 156 12.11 -6.65 -8.09
N LEU A 157 10.99 -7.16 -8.60
CA LEU A 157 10.17 -8.14 -7.92
C LEU A 157 10.58 -9.55 -8.35
N THR A 158 11.47 -10.16 -7.57
CA THR A 158 11.63 -11.60 -7.59
C THR A 158 10.39 -12.22 -6.94
N THR A 159 9.80 -13.20 -7.61
CA THR A 159 8.72 -14.06 -7.12
C THR A 159 9.02 -14.49 -5.67
N GLY A 160 8.35 -13.91 -4.68
CA GLY A 160 8.62 -14.25 -3.27
C GLY A 160 8.24 -13.15 -2.27
N ASP A 161 8.72 -11.93 -2.47
CA ASP A 161 8.63 -10.88 -1.44
C ASP A 161 7.93 -9.61 -1.95
N LEU A 162 7.07 -9.03 -1.10
CA LEU A 162 6.51 -7.70 -1.33
C LEU A 162 7.57 -6.64 -1.08
N LEU A 163 7.72 -5.71 -2.02
CA LEU A 163 8.75 -4.68 -1.97
C LEU A 163 8.45 -3.65 -0.86
N ASP A 164 9.48 -3.28 -0.09
CA ASP A 164 9.39 -2.24 0.94
C ASP A 164 9.49 -0.81 0.37
N THR A 165 9.92 -0.71 -0.89
CA THR A 165 10.13 0.52 -1.63
C THR A 165 9.45 0.39 -3.00
N PRO A 166 8.55 1.31 -3.41
CA PRO A 166 7.89 1.19 -4.70
C PRO A 166 8.93 1.44 -5.80
N PRO A 167 9.00 0.58 -6.82
CA PRO A 167 10.07 0.63 -7.78
C PRO A 167 9.67 1.45 -9.00
N VAL A 168 9.39 2.77 -8.92
CA VAL A 168 8.77 3.39 -10.11
C VAL A 168 9.10 4.84 -10.43
N SER A 169 8.97 5.07 -11.75
CA SER A 169 8.86 6.33 -12.46
C SER A 169 7.40 6.66 -12.84
N ASP A 170 6.49 5.68 -12.98
CA ASP A 170 5.08 5.91 -13.38
C ASP A 170 4.07 5.02 -12.61
N LEU A 171 2.97 5.61 -12.15
CA LEU A 171 1.79 4.94 -11.59
C LEU A 171 0.59 5.13 -12.52
N GLN A 172 -0.16 4.07 -12.78
CA GLN A 172 -1.50 4.14 -13.37
C GLN A 172 -2.53 3.64 -12.35
N PHE A 173 -3.74 4.18 -12.37
CA PHE A 173 -4.80 3.70 -11.51
C PHE A 173 -6.13 3.59 -12.24
N VAL A 174 -6.98 2.71 -11.71
CA VAL A 174 -8.33 2.46 -12.18
C VAL A 174 -9.26 2.38 -10.98
N ILE A 175 -10.39 3.09 -11.03
CA ILE A 175 -11.45 2.98 -10.03
C ILE A 175 -12.74 2.63 -10.73
N ARG A 176 -13.46 1.64 -10.24
CA ARG A 176 -14.79 1.27 -10.76
C ARG A 176 -15.84 1.47 -9.68
N PHE A 177 -17.02 1.90 -10.12
CA PHE A 177 -18.17 2.15 -9.27
C PHE A 177 -19.31 1.25 -9.68
N LYS A 178 -20.04 0.75 -8.69
CA LYS A 178 -21.25 -0.05 -8.90
C LYS A 178 -22.47 0.72 -8.40
N ASN A 179 -23.61 0.47 -9.03
CA ASN A 179 -24.91 0.87 -8.49
C ASN A 179 -25.37 -0.11 -7.39
N SER A 180 -26.54 0.14 -6.80
CA SER A 180 -27.12 -0.72 -5.77
C SER A 180 -27.42 -2.16 -6.22
N ASN A 181 -27.51 -2.39 -7.53
CA ASN A 181 -27.76 -3.72 -8.10
C ASN A 181 -26.46 -4.50 -8.34
N GLY A 182 -25.30 -3.87 -8.13
CA GLY A 182 -23.98 -4.45 -8.36
C GLY A 182 -23.45 -4.28 -9.79
N ASP A 183 -24.15 -3.52 -10.64
CA ASP A 183 -23.74 -3.29 -12.03
C ASP A 183 -22.65 -2.19 -12.09
N ILE A 184 -21.58 -2.46 -12.85
CA ILE A 184 -20.53 -1.45 -13.09
C ILE A 184 -21.14 -0.31 -13.89
N THR A 185 -21.13 0.86 -13.27
CA THR A 185 -21.87 2.03 -13.73
C THR A 185 -20.93 3.11 -14.25
N ALA A 186 -19.75 3.24 -13.63
CA ALA A 186 -18.73 4.17 -14.07
C ALA A 186 -17.31 3.64 -13.77
N GLN A 187 -16.34 4.16 -14.51
CA GLN A 187 -14.91 3.89 -14.32
C GLN A 187 -14.11 5.17 -14.50
N MET A 188 -13.10 5.32 -13.66
CA MET A 188 -12.11 6.39 -13.77
C MET A 188 -10.74 5.76 -13.99
N ASN A 189 -9.96 6.36 -14.88
CA ASN A 189 -8.57 6.00 -15.09
C ASN A 189 -7.72 7.23 -14.88
N GLY A 190 -6.55 7.05 -14.28
CA GLY A 190 -5.56 8.12 -14.30
C GLY A 190 -4.14 7.65 -14.06
N SER A 191 -3.26 8.63 -13.87
CA SER A 191 -1.82 8.42 -13.78
C SER A 191 -1.18 9.39 -12.81
N GLY A 192 -0.03 9.01 -12.26
CA GLY A 192 0.64 9.80 -11.25
C GLY A 192 1.99 9.25 -10.81
N SER A 193 2.40 9.68 -9.63
CA SER A 193 3.61 9.25 -8.95
C SER A 193 3.27 8.55 -7.64
N ILE A 194 4.15 7.64 -7.22
CA ILE A 194 4.08 6.97 -5.92
C ILE A 194 5.42 7.09 -5.22
N SER A 195 5.39 7.26 -3.92
CA SER A 195 6.56 7.32 -3.07
C SER A 195 6.38 6.40 -1.87
N ALA A 196 7.40 5.61 -1.53
CA ALA A 196 7.46 5.03 -0.20
C ALA A 196 7.66 6.17 0.77
N VAL A 197 6.85 6.18 1.82
CA VAL A 197 7.20 6.90 3.04
C VAL A 197 7.73 5.83 3.99
N PRO A 198 9.05 5.67 4.15
CA PRO A 198 9.58 4.80 5.19
C PRO A 198 9.00 5.29 6.51
N ILE A 199 8.20 4.47 7.19
CA ILE A 199 7.89 4.75 8.59
C ILE A 199 9.24 4.67 9.29
N PRO A 200 9.79 5.78 9.79
CA PRO A 200 11.23 5.82 9.98
C PRO A 200 11.57 4.81 11.07
N ALA A 201 12.51 3.90 10.80
CA ALA A 201 13.30 3.29 11.87
C ALA A 201 13.82 4.38 12.83
N ALA A 202 13.96 5.61 12.32
CA ALA A 202 14.17 6.83 13.09
C ALA A 202 13.13 7.03 14.23
N ALA A 203 11.83 6.77 14.08
CA ALA A 203 10.87 6.91 15.17
C ALA A 203 11.20 5.98 16.36
N TRP A 204 11.64 4.75 16.08
CA TRP A 204 12.13 3.81 17.09
C TRP A 204 13.50 4.22 17.65
N LEU A 205 14.43 4.69 16.82
CA LEU A 205 15.72 5.22 17.27
C LEU A 205 15.57 6.49 18.10
N PHE A 206 14.63 7.36 17.76
CA PHE A 206 14.28 8.56 18.50
C PHE A 206 13.58 8.19 19.80
N GLY A 207 12.65 7.22 19.79
CA GLY A 207 11.99 6.72 21.00
C GLY A 207 12.97 6.08 21.98
N THR A 208 13.82 5.17 21.50
CA THR A 208 14.84 4.51 22.33
C THR A 208 15.95 5.47 22.75
N GLY A 209 16.37 6.38 21.88
CA GLY A 209 17.32 7.45 22.17
C GLY A 209 16.79 8.41 23.25
N LEU A 210 15.52 8.81 23.16
CA LEU A 210 14.88 9.69 24.13
C LEU A 210 14.75 9.01 25.50
N LEU A 211 14.32 7.74 25.54
CA LEU A 211 14.27 6.94 26.77
C LEU A 211 15.67 6.79 27.40
N GLY A 212 16.70 6.55 26.57
CA GLY A 212 18.09 6.50 27.02
C GLY A 212 18.55 7.83 27.64
N LEU A 213 18.17 8.96 27.03
CA LEU A 213 18.52 10.30 27.51
C LEU A 213 17.84 10.64 28.84
N ILE A 214 16.55 10.29 28.98
CA ILE A 214 15.80 10.45 30.24
C ILE A 214 16.44 9.60 31.35
N GLY A 215 16.78 8.34 31.05
CA GLY A 215 17.45 7.45 32.00
C GLY A 215 18.84 7.94 32.43
N PHE A 216 19.60 8.53 31.51
CA PHE A 216 20.90 9.13 31.81
C PHE A 216 20.78 10.35 32.72
N ASN A 217 19.81 11.23 32.49
CA ASN A 217 19.59 12.41 33.30
C ASN A 217 19.06 12.07 34.71
N ALA A 218 18.23 11.03 34.84
CA ALA A 218 17.75 10.55 36.13
C ALA A 218 18.88 10.02 37.03
N ARG A 219 19.92 9.39 36.46
CA ARG A 219 21.08 8.93 37.23
C ARG A 219 21.93 10.07 37.78
N LYS A 220 22.03 11.20 37.06
CA LYS A 220 22.78 12.38 37.54
C LYS A 220 22.16 13.08 38.75
N LYS A 221 20.87 12.87 39.04
CA LYS A 221 20.21 13.47 40.21
C LYS A 221 20.31 12.64 41.49
N LYS A 222 20.79 11.38 41.41
CA LYS A 222 20.92 10.45 42.55
C LYS A 222 22.37 10.22 43.00
N ALA A 223 23.34 10.80 42.30
CA ALA A 223 24.75 10.86 42.68
C ALA A 223 25.07 12.29 43.13
#